data_AF-A0AAX6MSZ3-F1
#
_entry.id   AF-A0AAX6MSZ3-F1
#
_cell.length_a   1.000
_cell.length_b   1.000
_cell.length_c   1.000
_cell.angle_alpha   90.00
_cell.angle_beta   90.00
_cell.angle_gamma   90.00
#
_symmetry.space_group_name_H-M   'P 1'
#
loop_
_entity.id
_entity.type
_entity.pdbx_description
1 polymer ?
#
loop_
_entity_poly.entity_id
_entity_poly.type
_entity_poly.pdbx_seq_one_letter_code
_entity_poly.pdbx_strand_id
1 'polypeptide(L)'
;MVRLMFVAALAATSAAFTIGRGTDQGPLFTIQLEPGVTQQVTEAEKLALKFVSKLLNQPLKQGKSFIDITNRWNLVQLTTTDESVKAAAAVSYPDALNQTEAVRGLISKLSKENVQDKLTTLTEFHSRFYNTTWAKDASDWFLSEVQGLISESGATGATVKPFEHKWAQNSIIATIPGKSTDKIVVGAHIDSINQEGWEARSPGAGRSTALFRLKPDRPD
;
A
#
# COMPACT_ATOMS: atom_id res chain seq x y z
N MET A 1 -62.58 -9.88 21.61
CA MET A 1 -61.33 -9.76 22.40
C MET A 1 -60.17 -9.96 21.45
N VAL A 2 -59.55 -8.86 20.98
CA VAL A 2 -58.38 -8.90 20.08
C VAL A 2 -57.15 -8.62 20.94
N ARG A 3 -56.24 -9.59 21.06
CA ARG A 3 -54.96 -9.45 21.76
C ARG A 3 -53.97 -8.71 20.84
N LEU A 4 -53.58 -7.53 21.26
CA LEU A 4 -52.54 -6.71 20.63
C LEU A 4 -51.16 -7.28 21.01
N MET A 5 -50.40 -7.76 20.03
CA MET A 5 -48.99 -8.11 20.23
C MET A 5 -48.12 -6.85 20.14
N PHE A 6 -47.44 -6.50 21.23
CA PHE A 6 -46.35 -5.53 21.21
C PHE A 6 -45.05 -6.24 20.83
N VAL A 7 -44.50 -5.92 19.66
CA VAL A 7 -43.13 -6.26 19.30
C VAL A 7 -42.25 -5.08 19.70
N ALA A 8 -41.40 -5.28 20.71
CA ALA A 8 -40.40 -4.30 21.11
C ALA A 8 -39.23 -4.33 20.10
N ALA A 9 -39.06 -3.26 19.32
CA ALA A 9 -37.90 -3.08 18.48
C ALA A 9 -36.71 -2.64 19.33
N LEU A 10 -35.65 -3.47 19.35
CA LEU A 10 -34.38 -3.15 19.99
C LEU A 10 -33.63 -2.16 19.08
N ALA A 11 -33.63 -0.88 19.44
CA ALA A 11 -32.88 0.15 18.72
C ALA A 11 -31.38 0.02 19.06
N ALA A 12 -30.57 -0.42 18.10
CA ALA A 12 -29.12 -0.34 18.19
C ALA A 12 -28.70 1.14 18.13
N THR A 13 -28.25 1.69 19.26
CA THR A 13 -27.71 3.05 19.34
C THR A 13 -26.26 3.04 18.87
N SER A 14 -26.04 3.32 17.59
CA SER A 14 -24.71 3.68 17.08
C SER A 14 -24.38 5.10 17.54
N ALA A 15 -23.53 5.23 18.56
CA ALA A 15 -22.95 6.51 18.94
C ALA A 15 -21.95 6.94 17.87
N ALA A 16 -22.41 7.71 16.88
CA ALA A 16 -21.54 8.37 15.92
C ALA A 16 -20.83 9.54 16.63
N PHE A 17 -19.50 9.48 16.74
CA PHE A 17 -18.69 10.64 17.09
C PHE A 17 -18.69 11.59 15.89
N THR A 18 -19.59 12.57 15.88
CA THR A 18 -19.59 13.65 14.88
C THR A 18 -18.56 14.70 15.27
N ILE A 19 -17.41 14.69 14.59
CA ILE A 19 -16.51 15.85 14.55
C ILE A 19 -17.20 16.89 13.66
N GLY A 20 -17.33 18.13 14.14
CA GLY A 20 -18.03 19.21 13.44
C GLY A 20 -17.41 19.49 12.07
N ARG A 21 -18.22 19.41 11.02
CA ARG A 21 -17.79 19.50 9.62
C ARG A 21 -17.78 20.97 9.18
N GLY A 22 -16.61 21.61 9.15
CA GLY A 22 -16.42 22.95 8.59
C GLY A 22 -16.58 22.95 7.07
N THR A 23 -16.96 24.08 6.47
CA THR A 23 -17.49 24.23 5.10
C THR A 23 -16.47 24.24 3.95
N ASP A 24 -15.26 23.72 4.15
CA ASP A 24 -14.24 23.66 3.10
C ASP A 24 -13.54 22.30 3.16
N GLN A 25 -14.05 21.32 2.42
CA GLN A 25 -13.59 19.94 2.56
C GLN A 25 -13.26 19.41 1.16
N GLY A 26 -11.98 19.16 0.91
CA GLY A 26 -11.49 18.51 -0.30
C GLY A 26 -12.10 17.12 -0.53
N PRO A 27 -11.52 16.30 -1.43
CA PRO A 27 -12.12 15.01 -1.77
C PRO A 27 -12.37 14.13 -0.53
N LEU A 28 -13.50 13.44 -0.53
CA LEU A 28 -13.88 12.49 0.52
C LEU A 28 -13.37 11.09 0.19
N PHE A 29 -12.94 10.41 1.24
CA PHE A 29 -12.42 9.06 1.22
C PHE A 29 -13.28 8.17 2.10
N THR A 30 -13.60 6.97 1.61
CA THR A 30 -14.29 5.95 2.38
C THR A 30 -13.25 5.05 3.03
N ILE A 31 -13.16 5.10 4.35
CA ILE A 31 -12.28 4.24 5.13
C ILE A 31 -13.09 3.17 5.87
N GLN A 32 -12.46 2.04 6.11
CA GLN A 32 -12.98 0.96 6.94
C GLN A 32 -12.11 0.82 8.19
N LEU A 33 -12.74 0.96 9.36
CA LEU A 33 -12.07 0.87 10.68
C LEU A 33 -12.06 -0.57 11.20
N GLU A 34 -13.17 -1.29 10.97
CA GLU A 34 -13.39 -2.68 11.37
C GLU A 34 -14.25 -3.39 10.30
N PRO A 35 -14.34 -4.74 10.29
CA PRO A 35 -15.23 -5.46 9.38
C PRO A 35 -16.66 -4.90 9.41
N GLY A 36 -17.14 -4.37 8.28
CA GLY A 36 -18.47 -3.75 8.16
C GLY A 36 -18.61 -2.31 8.67
N VAL A 37 -17.62 -1.75 9.37
CA VAL A 37 -17.69 -0.37 9.92
C VAL A 37 -16.92 0.59 9.03
N THR A 38 -17.65 1.43 8.28
CA THR A 38 -17.09 2.41 7.35
C THR A 38 -17.37 3.85 7.79
N GLN A 39 -16.49 4.77 7.38
CA GLN A 39 -16.61 6.19 7.63
C GLN A 39 -16.14 6.98 6.40
N GLN A 40 -16.83 8.06 6.07
CA GLN A 40 -16.35 9.05 5.09
C GLN A 40 -15.52 10.11 5.82
N VAL A 41 -14.32 10.37 5.31
CA VAL A 41 -13.35 11.30 5.91
C VAL A 41 -12.66 12.12 4.82
N THR A 42 -12.19 13.32 5.14
CA THR A 42 -11.21 14.01 4.30
C THR A 42 -9.83 13.39 4.48
N GLU A 43 -8.88 13.73 3.61
CA GLU A 43 -7.49 13.30 3.79
C GLU A 43 -6.90 13.86 5.09
N ALA A 44 -7.20 15.12 5.46
CA ALA A 44 -6.76 15.68 6.73
C ALA A 44 -7.30 14.87 7.93
N GLU A 45 -8.55 14.41 7.87
CA GLU A 45 -9.12 13.51 8.87
C GLU A 45 -8.46 12.12 8.86
N LYS A 46 -8.11 11.56 7.69
CA LYS A 46 -7.31 10.32 7.58
C LYS A 46 -5.96 10.46 8.28
N LEU A 47 -5.26 11.55 8.00
CA LEU A 47 -3.98 11.87 8.64
C LEU A 47 -4.15 12.02 10.15
N ALA A 48 -5.19 12.71 10.60
CA ALA A 48 -5.50 12.90 12.02
C ALA A 48 -5.83 11.59 12.75
N LEU A 49 -6.46 10.62 12.07
CA LEU A 49 -6.72 9.29 12.63
C LEU A 49 -5.41 8.51 12.83
N LYS A 50 -4.44 8.66 11.93
CA LYS A 50 -3.16 7.93 11.96
C LYS A 50 -2.13 8.59 12.87
N PHE A 51 -2.00 9.91 12.75
CA PHE A 51 -1.15 10.77 13.55
C PHE A 51 -2.10 11.70 14.29
N VAL A 52 -2.40 11.40 15.55
CA VAL A 52 -3.20 12.29 16.39
C VAL A 52 -2.50 13.65 16.36
N SER A 53 -3.07 14.58 15.60
CA SER A 53 -2.23 15.59 14.97
C SER A 53 -1.90 16.72 15.93
N LYS A 54 -0.65 17.16 15.91
CA LYS A 54 -0.25 18.49 16.41
C LYS A 54 -1.06 19.60 15.73
N LEU A 55 -1.55 19.37 14.50
CA LEU A 55 -2.47 20.27 13.77
C LEU A 55 -3.84 20.43 14.46
N LEU A 56 -4.26 19.48 15.32
CA LEU A 56 -5.55 19.53 16.02
C LEU A 56 -5.43 19.91 17.51
N ASN A 57 -4.23 20.21 18.01
CA ASN A 57 -4.01 20.55 19.42
C ASN A 57 -4.56 19.51 20.42
N GLN A 58 -4.61 18.23 20.02
CA GLN A 58 -5.11 17.13 20.85
C GLN A 58 -3.96 16.25 21.38
N PRO A 59 -4.07 15.69 22.60
CA PRO A 59 -3.04 14.80 23.16
C PRO A 59 -2.88 13.55 22.30
N LEU A 60 -1.63 13.16 22.01
CA LEU A 60 -1.27 11.97 21.23
C LEU A 60 -1.94 10.72 21.82
N LYS A 61 -3.02 10.24 21.20
CA LYS A 61 -3.62 8.92 21.48
C LYS A 61 -3.08 7.88 20.49
N GLN A 62 -3.17 6.61 20.84
CA GLN A 62 -2.85 5.50 19.93
C GLN A 62 -3.62 5.70 18.60
N GLY A 63 -2.89 5.84 17.50
CA GLY A 63 -3.48 6.06 16.17
C GLY A 63 -4.39 4.90 15.78
N LYS A 64 -5.49 5.20 15.09
CA LYS A 64 -6.42 4.17 14.60
C LYS A 64 -5.91 3.61 13.28
N SER A 65 -5.93 2.28 13.15
CA SER A 65 -5.73 1.61 11.86
C SER A 65 -7.01 1.66 11.04
N PHE A 66 -6.87 1.79 9.73
CA PHE A 66 -7.98 1.76 8.79
C PHE A 66 -7.48 1.28 7.42
N ILE A 67 -8.40 0.83 6.58
CA ILE A 67 -8.16 0.54 5.16
C ILE A 67 -8.95 1.56 4.34
N ASP A 68 -8.28 2.18 3.36
CA ASP A 68 -8.98 3.02 2.38
C ASP A 68 -9.64 2.12 1.33
N ILE A 69 -10.97 2.18 1.27
CA ILE A 69 -11.81 1.41 0.33
C ILE A 69 -12.49 2.31 -0.70
N THR A 70 -12.09 3.59 -0.80
CA THR A 70 -12.72 4.62 -1.67
C THR A 70 -12.89 4.15 -3.11
N ASN A 71 -11.90 3.42 -3.63
CA ASN A 71 -11.92 2.90 -5.01
C ASN A 71 -12.09 1.37 -5.09
N ARG A 72 -12.38 0.72 -3.95
CA ARG A 72 -12.26 -0.74 -3.79
C ARG A 72 -13.21 -1.27 -2.72
N TRP A 73 -14.51 -1.06 -2.91
CA TRP A 73 -15.55 -1.40 -1.93
C TRP A 73 -15.67 -2.90 -1.61
N ASN A 74 -15.15 -3.79 -2.46
CA ASN A 74 -15.20 -5.24 -2.27
C ASN A 74 -13.89 -5.88 -1.73
N LEU A 75 -12.86 -5.10 -1.39
CA LEU A 75 -11.57 -5.63 -0.92
C LEU A 75 -11.70 -6.49 0.34
N VAL A 76 -12.57 -6.11 1.28
CA VAL A 76 -12.67 -6.80 2.58
C VAL A 76 -13.56 -8.06 2.52
N GLN A 77 -14.54 -8.10 1.60
CA GLN A 77 -15.32 -9.32 1.35
C GLN A 77 -14.46 -10.49 0.83
N LEU A 78 -13.38 -10.20 0.11
CA LEU A 78 -12.44 -11.22 -0.37
C LEU A 78 -11.65 -11.91 0.75
N THR A 79 -11.57 -11.31 1.94
CA THR A 79 -10.65 -11.79 3.00
C THR A 79 -11.32 -12.61 4.11
N THR A 80 -12.65 -12.55 4.24
CA THR A 80 -13.35 -13.13 5.41
C THR A 80 -14.30 -14.27 5.08
N THR A 81 -14.79 -14.37 3.84
CA THR A 81 -15.76 -15.40 3.42
C THR A 81 -15.24 -16.32 2.32
N ASP A 82 -14.03 -16.07 1.80
CA ASP A 82 -13.49 -16.83 0.68
C ASP A 82 -12.65 -18.01 1.19
N GLU A 83 -13.20 -19.23 1.06
CA GLU A 83 -12.51 -20.49 1.38
C GLU A 83 -11.18 -20.63 0.61
N SER A 84 -11.01 -19.95 -0.53
CA SER A 84 -9.74 -19.91 -1.25
C SER A 84 -8.60 -19.21 -0.50
N VAL A 85 -8.92 -18.22 0.35
CA VAL A 85 -7.94 -17.54 1.21
C VAL A 85 -7.53 -18.44 2.39
N LYS A 86 -8.45 -19.25 2.94
CA LYS A 86 -8.12 -20.27 3.93
C LYS A 86 -7.29 -21.41 3.32
N ALA A 87 -7.60 -21.83 2.09
CA ALA A 87 -6.85 -22.87 1.38
C ALA A 87 -5.40 -22.43 1.06
N ALA A 88 -5.15 -21.14 0.83
CA ALA A 88 -3.80 -20.58 0.69
C ALA A 88 -2.96 -20.69 1.98
N ALA A 89 -3.57 -20.95 3.15
CA ALA A 89 -2.85 -21.21 4.39
C ALA A 89 -2.36 -22.67 4.52
N ALA A 90 -2.84 -23.59 3.68
CA ALA A 90 -2.44 -25.01 3.67
C ALA A 90 -1.28 -25.31 2.70
N VAL A 91 -0.40 -24.33 2.46
CA VAL A 91 0.77 -24.50 1.59
C VAL A 91 1.82 -25.34 2.30
N SER A 92 2.17 -26.49 1.72
CA SER A 92 3.34 -27.26 2.14
C SER A 92 4.60 -26.64 1.55
N TYR A 93 5.49 -26.16 2.40
CA TYR A 93 6.83 -25.75 1.98
C TYR A 93 7.76 -26.96 1.89
N PRO A 94 8.79 -26.93 1.03
CA PRO A 94 9.80 -27.98 1.02
C PRO A 94 10.54 -28.08 2.36
N ASP A 95 10.81 -29.29 2.82
CA ASP A 95 11.54 -29.55 4.09
C ASP A 95 13.04 -29.25 4.00
N ALA A 96 13.57 -29.07 2.79
CA ALA A 96 14.98 -28.79 2.54
C ALA A 96 15.17 -27.71 1.48
N LEU A 97 16.20 -26.88 1.66
CA LEU A 97 16.61 -25.86 0.70
C LEU A 97 17.44 -26.50 -0.42
N ASN A 98 16.99 -26.38 -1.67
CA ASN A 98 17.64 -26.99 -2.84
C ASN A 98 18.39 -25.99 -3.73
N GLN A 99 18.35 -24.68 -3.43
CA GLN A 99 19.03 -23.61 -4.20
C GLN A 99 20.11 -22.87 -3.40
N THR A 100 20.66 -23.47 -2.35
CA THR A 100 21.55 -22.79 -1.39
C THR A 100 22.79 -22.17 -2.05
N GLU A 101 23.41 -22.86 -3.00
CA GLU A 101 24.60 -22.34 -3.71
C GLU A 101 24.25 -21.14 -4.60
N ALA A 102 23.16 -21.23 -5.38
CA ALA A 102 22.68 -20.14 -6.20
C ALA A 102 22.34 -18.89 -5.36
N VAL A 103 21.63 -19.09 -4.24
CA VAL A 103 21.28 -18.01 -3.30
C VAL A 103 22.53 -17.38 -2.70
N ARG A 104 23.52 -18.17 -2.26
CA ARG A 104 24.80 -17.64 -1.74
C ARG A 104 25.54 -16.81 -2.80
N GLY A 105 25.56 -17.26 -4.05
CA GLY A 105 26.16 -16.52 -5.16
C GLY A 105 25.45 -15.21 -5.52
N LEU A 106 24.15 -15.09 -5.24
CA LEU A 106 23.41 -13.83 -5.36
C LEU A 106 23.68 -12.91 -4.17
N ILE A 107 23.68 -13.44 -2.95
CA ILE A 107 23.96 -12.67 -1.73
C ILE A 107 25.35 -12.02 -1.80
N SER A 108 26.35 -12.73 -2.32
CA SER A 108 27.72 -12.19 -2.46
C SER A 108 27.84 -11.03 -3.45
N LYS A 109 26.82 -10.79 -4.29
CA LYS A 109 26.77 -9.69 -5.26
C LYS A 109 25.99 -8.47 -4.75
N LEU A 110 25.40 -8.55 -3.55
CA LEU A 110 24.72 -7.41 -2.96
C LEU A 110 25.74 -6.32 -2.64
N SER A 111 25.48 -5.10 -3.12
CA SER A 111 26.28 -3.91 -2.82
C SER A 111 25.49 -2.99 -1.90
N LYS A 112 26.11 -2.61 -0.79
CA LYS A 112 25.55 -1.65 0.14
C LYS A 112 25.53 -0.25 -0.48
N GLU A 113 26.55 0.06 -1.26
CA GLU A 113 26.74 1.31 -1.98
C GLU A 113 25.57 1.54 -2.93
N ASN A 114 25.22 0.53 -3.75
CA ASN A 114 24.05 0.61 -4.63
C ASN A 114 22.77 0.93 -3.86
N VAL A 115 22.54 0.28 -2.71
CA VAL A 115 21.36 0.56 -1.87
C VAL A 115 21.39 1.98 -1.30
N GLN A 116 22.56 2.45 -0.85
CA GLN A 116 22.75 3.79 -0.30
C GLN A 116 22.55 4.87 -1.37
N ASP A 117 23.03 4.66 -2.59
CA ASP A 117 22.89 5.62 -3.69
C ASP A 117 21.43 5.80 -4.07
N LYS A 118 20.68 4.70 -4.27
CA LYS A 118 19.25 4.78 -4.57
C LYS A 118 18.44 5.36 -3.41
N LEU A 119 18.81 5.05 -2.17
CA LEU A 119 18.18 5.65 -0.99
C LEU A 119 18.43 7.16 -0.93
N THR A 120 19.66 7.58 -1.23
CA THR A 120 20.04 9.01 -1.24
C THR A 120 19.17 9.77 -2.22
N THR A 121 19.08 9.33 -3.48
CA THR A 121 18.20 9.95 -4.49
C THR A 121 16.74 9.96 -4.04
N LEU A 122 16.22 8.85 -3.49
CA LEU A 122 14.84 8.82 -2.99
C LEU A 122 14.58 9.84 -1.87
N THR A 123 15.57 10.11 -1.01
CA THR A 123 15.45 11.07 0.11
C THR A 123 15.62 12.54 -0.29
N GLU A 124 16.08 12.81 -1.52
CA GLU A 124 16.19 14.17 -2.06
C GLU A 124 14.84 14.74 -2.49
N PHE A 125 13.89 13.88 -2.92
CA PHE A 125 12.52 14.30 -3.14
C PHE A 125 11.93 14.92 -1.86
N HIS A 126 11.24 16.06 -2.01
CA HIS A 126 10.68 16.80 -0.87
C HIS A 126 9.77 15.92 -0.01
N SER A 127 8.83 15.22 -0.64
CA SER A 127 8.08 14.12 -0.05
C SER A 127 7.73 13.12 -1.15
N ARG A 128 7.35 11.90 -0.75
CA ARG A 128 6.77 10.90 -1.64
C ARG A 128 5.32 10.61 -1.26
N PHE A 129 4.58 11.63 -0.80
CA PHE A 129 3.17 11.48 -0.44
C PHE A 129 2.32 11.26 -1.69
N TYR A 130 1.58 10.15 -1.73
CA TYR A 130 1.01 9.51 -2.94
C TYR A 130 0.33 10.44 -3.97
N ASN A 131 -0.30 11.54 -3.54
CA ASN A 131 -1.03 12.45 -4.41
C ASN A 131 -0.35 13.83 -4.55
N THR A 132 0.98 13.83 -4.69
CA THR A 132 1.79 15.05 -4.94
C THR A 132 2.59 14.92 -6.23
N THR A 133 3.01 16.05 -6.79
CA THR A 133 3.92 16.09 -7.95
C THR A 133 5.25 15.43 -7.63
N TRP A 134 5.82 15.68 -6.45
CA TRP A 134 7.07 15.05 -5.99
C TRP A 134 6.97 13.53 -5.92
N ALA A 135 5.82 12.98 -5.50
CA ALA A 135 5.61 11.54 -5.46
C ALA A 135 5.47 10.92 -6.86
N LYS A 136 4.87 11.67 -7.81
CA LYS A 136 4.86 11.29 -9.22
C LYS A 136 6.29 11.24 -9.77
N ASP A 137 7.07 12.30 -9.57
CA ASP A 137 8.45 12.40 -10.03
C ASP A 137 9.30 11.25 -9.45
N ALA A 138 9.11 10.92 -8.16
CA ALA A 138 9.77 9.79 -7.53
C ALA A 138 9.39 8.43 -8.14
N SER A 139 8.10 8.22 -8.47
CA SER A 139 7.68 6.99 -9.15
C SER A 139 8.17 6.89 -10.60
N ASP A 140 8.22 8.00 -11.32
CA ASP A 140 8.73 8.06 -12.69
C ASP A 140 10.24 7.82 -12.72
N TRP A 141 10.99 8.42 -11.79
CA TRP A 141 12.42 8.14 -11.60
C TRP A 141 12.66 6.65 -11.31
N PHE A 142 11.89 6.07 -10.40
CA PHE A 142 12.07 4.66 -10.03
C PHE A 142 11.71 3.71 -11.19
N LEU A 143 10.72 4.05 -12.00
CA LEU A 143 10.43 3.34 -13.24
C LEU A 143 11.63 3.34 -14.20
N SER A 144 12.22 4.52 -14.44
CA SER A 144 13.40 4.66 -15.30
C SER A 144 14.60 3.89 -14.77
N GLU A 145 14.82 3.91 -13.46
CA GLU A 145 15.90 3.14 -12.81
C GLU A 145 15.75 1.64 -13.07
N VAL A 146 14.55 1.08 -12.84
CA VAL A 146 14.30 -0.35 -13.08
C VAL A 146 14.39 -0.70 -14.56
N GLN A 147 13.96 0.20 -15.45
CA GLN A 147 14.10 0.01 -16.89
C GLN A 147 15.57 -0.06 -17.32
N GLY A 148 16.43 0.79 -16.74
CA GLY A 148 17.88 0.76 -16.92
C GLY A 148 18.47 -0.57 -16.46
N LEU A 149 18.16 -0.98 -15.22
CA LEU A 149 18.64 -2.26 -14.65
C LEU A 149 18.24 -3.47 -15.50
N ILE A 150 17.01 -3.52 -16.00
CA ILE A 150 16.57 -4.60 -16.89
C ILE A 150 17.41 -4.61 -18.17
N SER A 151 17.63 -3.44 -18.78
CA SER A 151 18.39 -3.29 -20.02
C SER A 151 19.86 -3.72 -19.84
N GLU A 152 20.49 -3.34 -18.73
CA GLU A 152 21.87 -3.66 -18.39
C GLU A 152 22.07 -5.14 -18.00
N SER A 153 21.06 -5.75 -17.39
CA SER A 153 21.14 -7.14 -16.91
C SER A 153 21.23 -8.19 -18.04
N GLY A 154 20.84 -7.84 -19.26
CA GLY A 154 20.66 -8.80 -20.36
C GLY A 154 19.51 -9.79 -20.15
N ALA A 155 18.63 -9.55 -19.17
CA ALA A 155 17.49 -10.43 -18.89
C ALA A 155 16.49 -10.42 -20.05
N THR A 156 16.37 -11.56 -20.74
CA THR A 156 15.44 -11.71 -21.86
C THR A 156 13.99 -11.78 -21.36
N GLY A 157 13.11 -11.00 -21.97
CA GLY A 157 11.67 -10.97 -21.65
C GLY A 157 11.30 -10.26 -20.34
N ALA A 158 12.29 -9.73 -19.59
CA ALA A 158 12.00 -8.92 -18.43
C ALA A 158 11.38 -7.58 -18.85
N THR A 159 10.33 -7.15 -18.15
CA THR A 159 9.60 -5.90 -18.44
C THR A 159 9.37 -5.11 -17.15
N VAL A 160 9.19 -3.81 -17.28
CA VAL A 160 8.70 -2.95 -16.19
C VAL A 160 7.64 -2.02 -16.73
N LYS A 161 6.58 -1.80 -15.95
CA LYS A 161 5.52 -0.87 -16.31
C LYS A 161 4.91 -0.18 -15.10
N PRO A 162 4.41 1.06 -15.27
CA PRO A 162 3.58 1.69 -14.26
C PRO A 162 2.23 0.99 -14.18
N PHE A 163 1.67 0.95 -12.98
CA PHE A 163 0.27 0.70 -12.71
C PHE A 163 -0.35 2.02 -12.28
N GLU A 164 -1.21 2.53 -13.14
CA GLU A 164 -1.85 3.83 -12.98
C GLU A 164 -2.96 3.79 -11.93
N HIS A 165 -2.99 4.81 -11.10
CA HIS A 165 -4.03 5.04 -10.10
C HIS A 165 -4.80 6.32 -10.41
N LYS A 166 -5.85 6.59 -9.63
CA LYS A 166 -6.57 7.89 -9.72
C LYS A 166 -5.79 9.06 -9.09
N TRP A 167 -4.67 8.78 -8.42
CA TRP A 167 -3.78 9.76 -7.81
C TRP A 167 -2.45 9.81 -8.57
N ALA A 168 -1.63 10.81 -8.27
CA ALA A 168 -0.45 11.14 -9.07
C ALA A 168 0.65 10.05 -9.10
N GLN A 169 0.97 9.42 -7.96
CA GLN A 169 2.01 8.40 -7.87
C GLN A 169 1.57 7.06 -8.45
N ASN A 170 2.38 6.50 -9.37
CA ASN A 170 2.17 5.18 -9.93
C ASN A 170 2.85 4.09 -9.09
N SER A 171 2.23 2.91 -9.01
CA SER A 171 2.94 1.72 -8.54
C SER A 171 3.76 1.14 -9.68
N ILE A 172 4.98 0.69 -9.42
CA ILE A 172 5.85 0.12 -10.47
C ILE A 172 5.83 -1.40 -10.39
N ILE A 173 5.63 -2.06 -11.53
CA ILE A 173 5.59 -3.52 -11.64
C ILE A 173 6.68 -3.96 -12.61
N ALA A 174 7.81 -4.39 -12.05
CA ALA A 174 8.78 -5.20 -12.79
C ALA A 174 8.28 -6.63 -12.95
N THR A 175 8.70 -7.34 -13.98
CA THR A 175 8.30 -8.71 -14.33
C THR A 175 9.46 -9.42 -14.97
N ILE A 176 9.96 -10.50 -14.36
CA ILE A 176 10.86 -11.46 -15.02
C ILE A 176 10.04 -12.73 -15.34
N PRO A 177 10.06 -13.22 -16.58
CA PRO A 177 9.36 -14.45 -16.95
C PRO A 177 9.86 -15.67 -16.16
N GLY A 178 8.92 -16.41 -15.58
CA GLY A 178 9.19 -17.68 -14.92
C GLY A 178 9.11 -18.86 -15.89
N LYS A 179 9.62 -20.02 -15.47
CA LYS A 179 9.48 -21.28 -16.21
C LYS A 179 8.16 -22.02 -15.96
N SER A 180 7.37 -21.59 -14.98
CA SER A 180 6.05 -22.13 -14.65
C SER A 180 5.02 -21.00 -14.53
N THR A 181 3.75 -21.38 -14.32
CA THR A 181 2.64 -20.45 -14.12
C THR A 181 2.60 -19.84 -12.72
N ASP A 182 3.32 -20.44 -11.76
CA ASP A 182 3.47 -19.99 -10.38
C ASP A 182 4.09 -18.59 -10.32
N LYS A 183 3.76 -17.84 -9.27
CA LYS A 183 4.17 -16.45 -9.14
C LYS A 183 4.80 -16.19 -7.79
N ILE A 184 5.95 -15.54 -7.83
CA ILE A 184 6.60 -14.96 -6.66
C ILE A 184 6.43 -13.45 -6.75
N VAL A 185 5.98 -12.85 -5.66
CA VAL A 185 5.76 -11.40 -5.55
C VAL A 185 6.58 -10.90 -4.37
N VAL A 186 7.53 -10.00 -4.60
CA VAL A 186 8.38 -9.41 -3.57
C VAL A 186 8.14 -7.93 -3.53
N GLY A 187 7.46 -7.45 -2.50
CA GLY A 187 6.95 -6.08 -2.45
C GLY A 187 7.57 -5.20 -1.40
N ALA A 188 7.67 -3.91 -1.73
CA ALA A 188 7.78 -2.86 -0.75
C ALA A 188 7.25 -1.52 -1.35
N HIS A 189 7.02 -0.52 -0.51
CA HIS A 189 6.36 0.73 -0.86
C HIS A 189 7.36 1.88 -1.07
N ILE A 190 7.05 2.82 -1.96
CA ILE A 190 7.94 3.96 -2.29
C ILE A 190 7.48 5.27 -1.64
N ASP A 191 6.25 5.33 -1.13
CA ASP A 191 5.66 6.53 -0.58
C ASP A 191 6.23 6.89 0.81
N SER A 192 6.08 8.15 1.19
CA SER A 192 6.56 8.63 2.49
C SER A 192 5.58 9.61 3.09
N ILE A 193 5.58 9.68 4.42
CA ILE A 193 4.70 10.56 5.17
C ILE A 193 5.37 11.04 6.46
N ASN A 194 4.95 12.19 6.96
CA ASN A 194 5.33 12.71 8.27
C ASN A 194 4.08 13.06 9.11
N GLN A 195 4.30 13.56 10.31
CA GLN A 195 3.24 13.95 11.25
C GLN A 195 2.82 15.43 11.12
N GLU A 196 3.48 16.19 10.25
CA GLU A 196 3.34 17.64 10.09
C GLU A 196 2.39 18.01 8.95
N GLY A 197 1.97 17.04 8.15
CA GLY A 197 1.02 17.21 7.04
C GLY A 197 1.61 16.76 5.71
N TRP A 198 0.76 16.65 4.69
CA TRP A 198 1.14 16.14 3.35
C TRP A 198 2.13 17.03 2.57
N GLU A 199 2.24 18.29 2.94
CA GLU A 199 3.07 19.33 2.29
C GLU A 199 4.41 19.48 2.98
N ALA A 200 4.52 19.01 4.22
CA ALA A 200 5.76 19.05 4.97
C ALA A 200 6.77 18.06 4.38
N ARG A 201 8.06 18.40 4.50
CA ARG A 201 9.14 17.56 3.98
C ARG A 201 9.12 16.19 4.65
N SER A 202 9.21 15.12 3.85
CA SER A 202 9.23 13.74 4.33
C SER A 202 10.26 12.92 3.56
N PRO A 203 11.54 12.88 4.02
CA PRO A 203 12.59 12.14 3.33
C PRO A 203 12.38 10.62 3.34
N GLY A 204 11.70 10.08 4.37
CA GLY A 204 11.31 8.67 4.42
C GLY A 204 12.47 7.63 4.37
N ALA A 205 13.69 7.99 4.78
CA ALA A 205 14.88 7.16 4.62
C ALA A 205 14.82 5.78 5.33
N GLY A 206 14.09 5.68 6.43
CA GLY A 206 13.96 4.43 7.22
C GLY A 206 12.63 3.70 7.05
N ARG A 207 11.75 4.16 6.16
CA ARG A 207 10.35 3.66 6.06
C ARG A 207 9.87 3.53 4.61
N SER A 208 10.69 2.94 3.72
CA SER A 208 10.31 2.47 2.37
C SER A 208 11.49 1.84 1.62
N THR A 209 11.24 0.72 0.92
CA THR A 209 12.07 0.13 -0.17
C THR A 209 11.11 -0.47 -1.22
N ALA A 210 11.51 -0.97 -2.40
CA ALA A 210 10.59 -1.17 -3.55
C ALA A 210 10.18 -2.62 -3.92
N LEU A 211 9.11 -2.77 -4.73
CA LEU A 211 8.44 -4.02 -5.19
C LEU A 211 8.91 -4.51 -6.58
N PHE A 212 9.25 -5.79 -6.68
CA PHE A 212 9.48 -6.54 -7.93
C PHE A 212 8.47 -7.69 -8.04
N ARG A 213 7.81 -7.84 -9.18
CA ARG A 213 6.90 -8.96 -9.47
C ARG A 213 7.57 -9.90 -10.48
N LEU A 214 7.23 -11.18 -10.46
CA LEU A 214 7.52 -12.12 -11.55
C LEU A 214 6.19 -12.53 -12.19
N LYS A 215 6.09 -12.43 -13.52
CA LYS A 215 4.90 -12.85 -14.29
C LYS A 215 5.32 -13.56 -15.59
N PRO A 216 4.56 -14.57 -16.03
CA PRO A 216 4.73 -15.16 -17.36
C PRO A 216 4.12 -14.28 -18.46
N ASP A 217 4.66 -14.43 -19.66
CA ASP A 217 4.10 -13.87 -20.90
C ASP A 217 2.64 -14.31 -21.08
N ARG A 218 1.83 -13.38 -21.59
CA ARG A 218 0.54 -13.70 -22.20
C ARG A 218 0.79 -13.71 -23.71
N PRO A 219 0.47 -14.80 -24.44
CA PRO A 219 0.51 -14.76 -25.88
C PRO A 219 -0.68 -13.95 -26.40
N ASP A 220 -0.38 -13.03 -27.32
CA ASP A 220 -1.32 -12.49 -28.30
C ASP A 220 -1.13 -13.30 -29.59
#